data_AF-A0ABD6DF85-F1
#
_entry.id   AF-A0ABD6DF85-F1
#
_cell.length_a   1.000
_cell.length_b   1.000
_cell.length_c   1.000
_cell.angle_alpha   90.00
_cell.angle_beta   90.00
_cell.angle_gamma   90.00
#
_symmetry.space_group_name_H-M   'P 1'
#
loop_
_entity.id
_entity.type
_entity.pdbx_description
1 polymer ?
#
loop_
_entity_poly.entity_id
_entity_poly.type
_entity_poly.pdbx_seq_one_letter_code
_entity_poly.pdbx_strand_id
1 'polypeptide(L)' 'MSLLHPVAPVAEPPLPRSAGADPASTPGYQLIRRNGAVTPFDPAKIALALTKAFLVVEGWVAVRS' A
#
# COMPACT_ATOMS: atom_id res chain seq x y z
N MET A 1 -41.38 31.41 14.90
CA MET A 1 -40.18 31.05 15.68
C MET A 1 -39.61 29.77 15.09
N SER A 2 -38.86 29.86 13.98
CA SER A 2 -38.21 28.70 13.37
C SER A 2 -36.76 28.67 13.80
N LEU A 3 -36.40 27.67 14.60
CA LEU A 3 -35.03 27.37 14.99
C LEU A 3 -34.32 26.72 13.79
N LEU A 4 -33.31 27.41 13.25
CA LEU A 4 -32.34 26.82 12.34
C LEU A 4 -31.38 25.98 13.19
N HIS A 5 -31.37 24.66 13.00
CA HIS A 5 -30.38 23.79 13.62
C HIS A 5 -29.06 23.86 12.81
N PRO A 6 -27.89 24.04 13.46
CA PRO A 6 -26.61 23.93 12.78
C PRO A 6 -26.34 22.45 12.45
N VAL A 7 -26.00 22.15 11.19
CA VAL A 7 -25.50 20.84 10.79
C VAL A 7 -24.06 20.72 11.27
N ALA A 8 -23.76 19.73 12.10
CA ALA A 8 -22.40 19.43 12.53
C ALA A 8 -21.60 18.86 11.35
N PRO A 9 -20.28 19.13 11.24
CA PRO A 9 -19.45 18.50 10.22
C PRO A 9 -19.38 17.00 10.51
N VAL A 10 -19.74 16.18 9.52
CA VAL A 10 -19.53 14.73 9.55
C VAL A 10 -18.04 14.49 9.76
N ALA A 11 -17.68 13.83 10.86
CA ALA A 11 -16.33 13.35 11.06
C ALA A 11 -16.07 12.23 10.05
N GLU A 12 -15.23 12.52 9.05
CA GLU A 12 -14.79 11.54 8.06
C GLU A 12 -14.10 10.37 8.79
N PRO A 13 -14.52 9.12 8.57
CA PRO A 13 -13.87 7.97 9.17
C PRO A 13 -12.41 7.93 8.70
N PRO A 14 -11.43 7.66 9.59
CA PRO A 14 -10.05 7.58 9.18
C PRO A 14 -9.94 6.45 8.15
N LEU A 15 -9.66 6.82 6.90
CA LEU A 15 -9.27 5.88 5.87
C LEU A 15 -8.16 4.99 6.45
N PRO A 16 -8.11 3.69 6.10
CA PRO A 16 -7.02 2.83 6.51
C PRO A 16 -5.74 3.44 5.95
N ARG A 17 -4.99 4.14 6.81
CA ARG A 17 -3.61 4.50 6.53
C ARG A 17 -2.95 3.14 6.35
N SER A 18 -2.57 2.80 5.11
CA SER A 18 -1.66 1.69 4.90
C SER A 18 -0.47 2.00 5.80
N ALA A 19 -0.41 1.35 6.95
CA ALA A 19 0.75 1.33 7.79
C ALA A 19 1.81 0.71 6.90
N GLY A 20 2.55 1.57 6.19
CA GLY A 20 3.84 1.19 5.64
C GLY A 20 4.60 0.72 6.86
N ALA A 21 4.66 -0.59 7.03
CA ALA A 21 5.40 -1.21 8.10
C ALA A 21 6.76 -0.55 8.09
N ASP A 22 7.08 0.21 9.14
CA ASP A 22 8.41 0.78 9.29
C ASP A 22 9.37 -0.39 9.13
N PRO A 23 10.23 -0.41 8.10
CA PRO A 23 11.13 -1.52 7.90
C PRO A 23 12.09 -1.47 9.08
N ALA A 24 11.81 -2.29 10.10
CA ALA A 24 12.77 -2.62 11.13
C ALA A 24 14.00 -3.11 10.35
N SER A 25 14.99 -2.22 10.25
CA SER A 25 16.13 -2.32 9.36
C SER A 25 16.87 -3.59 9.74
N THR A 26 16.60 -4.65 8.98
CA THR A 26 17.34 -5.90 9.03
C THR A 26 18.81 -5.55 8.73
N PRO A 27 19.81 -6.25 9.30
CA PRO A 27 21.22 -5.91 9.12
C PRO A 27 21.56 -5.56 7.66
N GLY A 28 22.38 -4.51 7.47
CA GLY A 28 22.43 -3.63 6.29
C GLY A 28 22.71 -4.27 4.93
N TYR A 29 21.72 -4.96 4.38
CA TYR A 29 21.73 -5.37 2.98
C TYR A 29 21.33 -4.21 2.07
N GLN A 30 22.01 -4.09 0.93
CA GLN A 30 21.71 -3.12 -0.10
C GLN A 30 21.44 -3.81 -1.43
N LEU A 31 20.62 -3.16 -2.26
CA LEU A 31 20.22 -3.60 -3.59
C LEU A 31 20.77 -2.63 -4.64
N ILE A 32 21.34 -3.17 -5.72
CA ILE A 32 21.67 -2.42 -6.92
C ILE A 32 20.48 -2.52 -7.88
N ARG A 33 19.85 -1.39 -8.18
CA ARG A 33 18.73 -1.32 -9.13
C ARG A 33 19.23 -1.50 -10.56
N ARG A 34 18.32 -1.80 -11.50
CA ARG A 34 18.63 -1.91 -12.94
C ARG A 34 19.29 -0.65 -13.53
N ASN A 35 19.04 0.51 -12.93
CA ASN A 35 19.67 1.78 -13.32
C ASN A 35 21.01 2.07 -12.60
N GLY A 36 21.56 1.09 -11.87
CA GLY A 36 22.82 1.23 -11.14
C GLY A 36 22.71 1.91 -9.77
N ALA A 37 21.56 2.48 -9.40
CA ALA A 37 21.40 3.13 -8.10
C ALA A 37 21.36 2.12 -6.94
N VAL A 38 22.00 2.46 -5.84
CA VAL A 38 22.02 1.64 -4.62
C VAL A 38 20.91 2.07 -3.67
N THR A 39 20.17 1.11 -3.12
CA THR A 39 19.07 1.37 -2.17
C THR A 39 19.06 0.34 -1.05
N PRO A 40 18.55 0.68 0.16
CA PRO A 40 18.37 -0.30 1.23
C PRO A 40 17.45 -1.45 0.82
N PHE A 41 17.74 -2.65 1.32
CA PHE A 41 16.85 -3.79 1.20
C PHE A 41 15.56 -3.54 1.98
N ASP A 42 14.42 -3.85 1.35
CA ASP A 42 13.09 -3.73 1.96
C ASP A 42 12.26 -4.98 1.59
N PRO A 43 11.98 -5.87 2.56
CA PRO A 43 11.23 -7.11 2.30
C PRO A 43 9.78 -6.83 1.86
N ALA A 44 9.18 -5.68 2.23
CA ALA A 44 7.82 -5.35 1.85
C ALA A 44 7.66 -5.19 0.33
N LYS A 45 8.72 -4.73 -0.37
CA LYS A 45 8.72 -4.62 -1.83
C LYS A 45 8.60 -5.98 -2.52
N ILE A 46 9.13 -7.05 -1.91
CA ILE A 46 9.00 -8.41 -2.44
C ILE A 46 7.58 -8.92 -2.20
N ALA A 47 7.08 -8.80 -0.97
CA ALA A 47 5.72 -9.23 -0.63
C ALA A 47 4.66 -8.59 -1.55
N LEU A 48 4.75 -7.27 -1.74
CA LEU A 48 3.82 -6.54 -2.61
C LEU A 48 3.90 -6.97 -4.07
N ALA A 49 5.11 -7.26 -4.57
CA ALA A 49 5.30 -7.73 -5.94
C ALA A 49 4.65 -9.11 -6.16
N LEU A 50 4.82 -10.02 -5.19
CA LEU A 50 4.18 -11.34 -5.23
C LEU A 50 2.66 -11.22 -5.19
N THR A 51 2.10 -10.43 -4.27
CA THR A 51 0.65 -10.19 -4.21
C THR A 51 0.12 -9.67 -5.55
N LYS A 52 0.80 -8.70 -6.16
CA LYS A 52 0.40 -8.17 -7.47
C LYS A 52 0.44 -9.25 -8.56
N ALA A 53 1.46 -10.11 -8.58
CA ALA A 53 1.56 -11.18 -9.56
C ALA A 53 0.38 -12.16 -9.44
N PHE A 54 0.00 -12.55 -8.21
CA PHE A 54 -1.13 -13.46 -7.99
C PHE A 54 -2.48 -12.82 -8.36
N LEU A 55 -2.71 -11.56 -7.96
CA LEU A 55 -3.94 -10.84 -8.31
C LEU A 55 -4.12 -10.72 -9.83
N VAL A 56 -3.03 -10.46 -10.55
CA VAL A 56 -3.06 -10.42 -12.02
C VAL A 56 -3.42 -11.79 -12.60
N VAL A 57 -2.84 -12.89 -12.09
CA VAL A 57 -3.15 -14.23 -12.60
C VAL A 57 -4.63 -14.59 -12.41
N GLU A 58 -5.20 -14.36 -11.23
CA GLU A 58 -6.62 -14.65 -10.98
C GLU A 58 -7.55 -13.79 -11.84
N GLY A 59 -7.25 -12.49 -11.98
CA GLY A 59 -8.02 -11.59 -12.84
C GLY A 59 -7.93 -11.93 -14.33
N TRP A 60 -6.76 -12.37 -14.80
CA TRP A 60 -6.57 -12.78 -16.20
C TRP A 60 -7.28 -14.09 -16.54
N VAL A 61 -7.34 -15.04 -15.60
CA VAL A 61 -8.12 -16.28 -15.76
C VAL A 61 -9.62 -15.96 -15.88
N ALA A 62 -10.14 -15.02 -15.08
CA ALA A 62 -11.56 -14.62 -15.14
C ALA A 62 -11.95 -13.86 -16.42
N VAL A 63 -11.02 -13.15 -17.08
CA VAL A 63 -11.28 -12.41 -18.32
C VAL A 63 -11.32 -13.32 -19.57
N ARG A 64 -10.73 -14.53 -19.48
CA ARG A 64 -10.59 -15.44 -20.64
C ARG A 64 -11.61 -16.59 -20.67
N SER A 65 -12.41 -16.76 -19.63
CA SER A 65 -13.55 -17.69 -19.59
C SER A 65 -14.84 -17.03 -20.06
#